data_AF-A0A264W7D0-F1
#
_entry.id   AF-A0A264W7D0-F1
#
_cell.length_a   1.000
_cell.length_b   1.000
_cell.length_c   1.000
_cell.angle_alpha   90.00
_cell.angle_beta   90.00
_cell.angle_gamma   90.00
#
_symmetry.space_group_name_H-M   'P 1'
#
loop_
_entity.id
_entity.type
_entity.pdbx_description
1 polymer ?
#
loop_
_entity_poly.entity_id
_entity_poly.type
_entity_poly.pdbx_seq_one_letter_code
_entity_poly.pdbx_strand_id
1 'polypeptide(L)'
;MFALFLILRPPVEYYRQYFAQWTASKVLYDIRAKLFDHIQKLSLRFYANTRTGEVISRVINDVEQTKDFVITGLMNIWLDMLTILIVISIMLTL
;
A
#
# COMPACT_ATOMS: atom_id res chain seq x y z
N MET A 1 -13.13 30.43 8.06
CA MET A 1 -12.25 29.38 8.64
C MET A 1 -12.99 28.05 8.86
N PHE A 2 -13.94 27.96 9.81
CA PHE A 2 -14.59 26.69 10.18
C PHE A 2 -15.45 26.07 9.06
N ALA A 3 -16.25 26.89 8.36
CA ALA A 3 -17.09 26.41 7.26
C ALA A 3 -16.27 25.88 6.07
N LEU A 4 -15.15 26.52 5.73
CA LEU A 4 -14.24 26.07 4.66
C LEU A 4 -13.65 24.71 5.02
N PHE A 5 -13.17 24.55 6.26
CA PHE A 5 -12.61 23.28 6.76
C PHE A 5 -13.65 22.15 6.76
N LEU A 6 -14.90 22.45 7.17
CA LEU A 6 -15.98 21.47 7.27
C LEU A 6 -16.40 20.95 5.88
N ILE A 7 -16.33 21.79 4.85
CA ILE A 7 -16.65 21.41 3.48
C ILE A 7 -15.47 20.74 2.78
N LEU A 8 -14.24 21.20 3.01
CA LEU A 8 -13.06 20.75 2.27
C LEU A 8 -12.49 19.42 2.83
N ARG A 9 -12.55 19.21 4.14
CA ARG A 9 -11.94 18.03 4.78
C ARG A 9 -12.59 16.70 4.35
N PRO A 10 -13.93 16.52 4.37
CA PRO A 10 -14.53 15.22 4.04
C PRO A 10 -14.23 14.71 2.63
N PRO A 11 -14.34 15.51 1.55
CA PRO A 11 -14.00 15.04 0.22
C PRO A 11 -12.50 14.74 0.08
N VAL A 12 -11.62 15.56 0.66
CA VAL A 12 -10.17 15.30 0.64
C VAL A 12 -9.85 13.97 1.34
N GLU A 13 -10.45 13.72 2.50
CA GLU A 13 -10.26 12.46 3.25
C GLU A 13 -10.78 11.25 2.47
N TYR A 14 -11.94 11.40 1.81
CA TYR A 14 -12.51 10.34 0.99
C TYR A 14 -11.58 9.98 -0.18
N TYR A 15 -11.12 10.97 -0.95
CA TYR A 15 -10.19 10.74 -2.05
C TYR A 15 -8.86 10.17 -1.57
N ARG A 16 -8.34 10.68 -0.44
CA ARG A 16 -7.14 10.16 0.21
C ARG A 16 -7.26 8.67 0.48
N GLN A 17 -8.32 8.26 1.17
CA GLN A 17 -8.54 6.86 1.53
C GLN A 17 -8.81 5.98 0.31
N TYR A 18 -9.55 6.48 -0.67
CA TYR A 18 -9.83 5.77 -1.92
C TYR A 18 -8.55 5.51 -2.73
N PHE A 19 -7.74 6.54 -2.99
CA PHE A 19 -6.50 6.39 -3.75
C PHE A 19 -5.46 5.57 -3.01
N ALA A 20 -5.40 5.69 -1.68
CA ALA A 20 -4.57 4.83 -0.86
C ALA A 20 -4.98 3.36 -1.07
N GLN A 21 -6.23 3.01 -0.82
CA GLN A 21 -6.70 1.63 -0.95
C GLN A 21 -6.56 1.08 -2.38
N TRP A 22 -6.78 1.90 -3.39
CA TRP A 22 -6.61 1.48 -4.78
C TRP A 22 -5.13 1.19 -5.12
N THR A 23 -4.23 2.11 -4.76
CA THR A 23 -2.78 1.96 -4.99
C THR A 23 -2.24 0.73 -4.26
N ALA A 24 -2.64 0.59 -2.99
CA ALA A 24 -2.38 -0.56 -2.15
C ALA A 24 -2.74 -1.89 -2.81
N SER A 25 -3.99 -2.04 -3.25
CA SER A 25 -4.46 -3.27 -3.91
C SER A 25 -3.74 -3.54 -5.22
N LYS A 26 -3.41 -2.49 -5.98
CA LYS A 26 -2.67 -2.62 -7.24
C LYS A 26 -1.23 -3.10 -7.03
N VAL A 27 -0.52 -2.50 -6.08
CA VAL A 27 0.85 -2.92 -5.72
C VAL A 27 0.86 -4.37 -5.23
N LEU A 28 -0.10 -4.74 -4.39
CA LEU A 28 -0.25 -6.12 -3.92
C LEU A 28 -0.44 -7.11 -5.08
N TYR A 29 -1.33 -6.76 -6.00
CA TYR A 29 -1.62 -7.58 -7.17
C TYR A 29 -0.35 -7.79 -8.01
N ASP A 30 0.40 -6.71 -8.29
CA ASP A 30 1.63 -6.79 -9.07
C ASP A 30 2.71 -7.64 -8.39
N ILE A 31 2.87 -7.53 -7.07
CA ILE A 31 3.82 -8.36 -6.30
C ILE A 31 3.43 -9.83 -6.38
N ARG A 32 2.16 -10.16 -6.13
CA ARG A 32 1.65 -11.55 -6.19
C ARG A 32 1.82 -12.13 -7.59
N ALA A 33 1.51 -11.36 -8.64
CA ALA A 33 1.67 -11.79 -10.02
C ALA A 33 3.13 -12.10 -10.38
N LYS A 34 4.07 -11.22 -10.02
CA LYS A 34 5.51 -11.42 -10.26
C LYS A 34 6.07 -12.61 -9.49
N LEU A 35 5.68 -12.78 -8.23
CA LEU A 35 6.11 -13.93 -7.43
C LEU A 35 5.57 -15.24 -7.99
N PHE A 36 4.31 -15.25 -8.41
CA PHE A 36 3.71 -16.44 -9.02
C PHE A 36 4.44 -16.84 -10.32
N ASP A 37 4.70 -15.88 -11.21
CA ASP A 37 5.49 -16.12 -12.43
C ASP A 37 6.92 -16.60 -12.13
N HIS A 38 7.57 -16.03 -11.12
CA HIS A 38 8.91 -16.45 -10.69
C HIS A 38 8.93 -17.88 -10.16
N ILE A 39 7.95 -18.25 -9.32
CA ILE A 39 7.84 -19.58 -8.74
C ILE A 39 7.64 -20.63 -9.84
N GLN A 40 6.77 -20.35 -10.82
CA GLN A 40 6.54 -21.26 -11.93
C GLN A 40 7.79 -21.56 -12.77
N LYS A 41 8.76 -20.64 -12.81
CA LYS A 41 10.03 -20.78 -13.57
C LYS A 41 11.15 -21.46 -12.78
N LEU A 42 10.95 -21.79 -11.50
CA LEU A 42 11.96 -22.46 -10.68
C LEU A 42 12.19 -23.91 -11.14
N SER A 43 13.45 -24.36 -11.02
CA SER A 43 13.82 -25.72 -11.42
C SER A 43 13.23 -26.79 -10.49
N LEU A 44 13.01 -28.01 -11.03
CA LEU A 44 12.58 -29.18 -10.24
C LEU A 44 13.50 -29.47 -9.04
N ARG A 45 14.79 -29.12 -9.12
CA ARG A 45 15.75 -29.28 -8.01
C ARG A 45 15.41 -28.39 -6.82
N PHE A 46 14.86 -27.21 -7.05
CA PHE A 46 14.36 -26.31 -6.00
C PHE A 46 13.19 -26.98 -5.26
N TYR A 47 12.23 -27.52 -6.01
CA TYR A 47 11.07 -28.23 -5.42
C TYR A 47 11.43 -29.56 -4.74
N ALA A 48 12.51 -30.22 -5.17
CA ALA A 48 13.00 -31.43 -4.50
C ALA A 48 13.65 -31.14 -3.13
N ASN A 49 14.24 -29.96 -2.96
CA ASN A 49 14.94 -29.55 -1.74
C ASN A 49 14.13 -28.63 -0.83
N THR A 50 12.93 -28.21 -1.24
CA THR A 50 12.10 -27.25 -0.50
C THR A 50 10.64 -27.70 -0.50
N ARG A 51 9.98 -27.69 0.66
CA ARG A 51 8.56 -28.06 0.76
C ARG A 51 7.71 -27.04 -0.01
N THR A 52 7.10 -27.45 -1.11
CA THR A 52 6.27 -26.58 -1.97
C THR A 52 5.20 -25.80 -1.19
N GLY A 53 4.58 -26.42 -0.19
CA GLY A 53 3.59 -25.76 0.67
C GLY A 53 4.15 -24.65 1.56
N GLU A 54 5.42 -24.77 1.98
CA GLU A 54 6.10 -23.73 2.76
C GLU A 54 6.42 -22.51 1.89
N VAL A 55 6.85 -22.73 0.65
CA VAL A 55 7.13 -21.65 -0.32
C VAL A 55 5.86 -20.85 -0.61
N ILE A 56 4.74 -21.53 -0.89
CA ILE A 56 3.44 -20.88 -1.15
C ILE A 56 2.98 -20.12 0.09
N SER A 57 3.09 -20.72 1.28
CA SER A 57 2.70 -20.07 2.54
C SER A 57 3.51 -18.81 2.81
N ARG A 58 4.84 -18.87 2.65
CA ARG A 58 5.72 -17.69 2.78
C ARG A 58 5.35 -16.61 1.78
N VAL A 59 5.13 -16.98 0.52
CA VAL A 59 4.75 -16.01 -0.52
C VAL A 59 3.41 -15.34 -0.22
N ILE A 60 2.41 -16.05 0.29
CA ILE A 60 1.12 -15.44 0.65
C ILE A 60 1.30 -14.53 1.87
N ASN A 61 1.90 -15.05 2.94
CA ASN A 61 1.98 -14.36 4.23
C ASN A 61 2.97 -13.19 4.21
N ASP A 62 4.16 -13.36 3.63
CA ASP A 62 5.19 -12.33 3.59
C ASP A 62 4.76 -11.18 2.67
N VAL A 63 4.05 -11.48 1.57
CA VAL A 63 3.49 -10.46 0.68
C VAL A 63 2.36 -9.69 1.36
N GLU A 64 1.51 -10.35 2.15
CA GLU A 64 0.47 -9.68 2.92
C GLU A 64 1.05 -8.79 4.03
N GLN A 65 2.10 -9.24 4.72
CA GLN A 65 2.80 -8.41 5.70
C GLN A 65 3.51 -7.22 5.05
N THR A 66 4.15 -7.44 3.90
CA THR A 66 4.77 -6.37 3.10
C THR A 66 3.72 -5.36 2.64
N LYS A 67 2.53 -5.82 2.26
CA LYS A 67 1.39 -4.97 1.93
C LYS A 67 1.02 -4.09 3.11
N ASP A 68 0.78 -4.67 4.28
CA ASP A 68 0.38 -3.91 5.46
C ASP A 68 1.44 -2.88 5.87
N PHE A 69 2.73 -3.21 5.73
CA PHE A 69 3.82 -2.24 5.95
C PHE A 69 3.79 -1.07 4.95
N VAL A 70 3.64 -1.35 3.66
CA VAL A 70 3.62 -0.33 2.60
C VAL A 70 2.38 0.56 2.69
N ILE A 71 1.20 -0.03 2.95
CA ILE A 71 -0.05 0.71 3.07
C ILE A 71 -0.08 1.53 4.36
N THR A 72 0.12 0.86 5.49
CA THR A 72 -0.16 1.44 6.80
C THR A 72 0.98 2.34 7.27
N GLY A 73 2.22 1.98 6.92
CA GLY A 73 3.40 2.79 7.23
C GLY A 73 3.69 3.80 6.14
N LEU A 74 4.12 3.33 4.98
CA LEU A 74 4.73 4.21 3.97
C LEU A 74 3.74 5.20 3.37
N MET A 75 2.59 4.72 2.86
CA MET A 75 1.60 5.60 2.23
C MET A 75 1.02 6.64 3.18
N ASN A 76 0.71 6.24 4.43
CA ASN A 76 0.17 7.18 5.41
C ASN A 76 1.18 8.29 5.73
N ILE A 77 2.47 7.97 5.89
CA ILE A 77 3.51 8.99 6.11
C ILE A 77 3.55 10.01 4.96
N TRP A 78 3.56 9.55 3.71
CA TRP A 78 3.57 10.44 2.55
C TRP A 78 2.31 11.32 2.48
N LEU A 79 1.13 10.75 2.73
CA LEU A 79 -0.15 11.46 2.68
C LEU A 79 -0.33 12.43 3.86
N ASP A 80 0.12 12.07 5.05
CA ASP A 80 0.07 12.93 6.24
C ASP A 80 1.02 14.12 6.07
N MET A 81 2.22 13.90 5.51
CA MET A 81 3.15 14.98 5.17
C MET A 81 2.53 15.97 4.17
N LEU A 82 1.87 15.46 3.12
CA LEU A 82 1.13 16.31 2.16
C LEU A 82 0.01 17.10 2.85
N THR A 83 -0.74 16.44 3.74
CA THR A 83 -1.86 17.05 4.46
C THR A 83 -1.36 18.18 5.36
N ILE A 84 -0.26 17.96 6.09
CA ILE A 84 0.39 18.98 6.93
C ILE A 84 0.82 20.18 6.08
N LEU A 85 1.45 19.95 4.93
CA LEU A 85 1.86 21.02 4.02
C LEU A 85 0.67 21.86 3.53
N ILE A 86 -0.43 21.22 3.13
CA ILE A 86 -1.66 21.89 2.69
C ILE A 86 -2.23 22.75 3.83
N VAL A 87 -2.34 22.18 5.03
CA VAL A 87 -2.88 22.89 6.20
C VAL A 87 -2.01 24.09 6.57
N ILE A 88 -0.69 23.93 6.65
CA ILE A 88 0.24 25.04 6.94
C ILE A 88 0.15 26.12 5.87
N SER A 89 0.13 25.74 4.59
CA SER A 89 0.03 26.71 3.48
C SER A 89 -1.24 27.54 3.60
N ILE A 90 -2.39 26.89 3.84
CA ILE A 90 -3.67 27.57 4.04
C ILE A 90 -3.58 28.52 5.24
N MET A 91 -3.01 28.07 6.37
CA MET A 91 -2.85 28.90 7.58
C MET A 91 -1.93 30.11 7.39
N LEU A 92 -0.92 30.03 6.52
CA LEU A 92 -0.01 31.14 6.26
C LEU A 92 -0.52 32.13 5.21
N THR A 93 -1.39 31.67 4.30
CA THR A 93 -2.02 32.53 3.27
C THR A 93 -3.28 33.25 3.75
N LEU A 94 -3.87 32.81 4.86
CA LEU A 94 -5.01 33.42 5.57
C LEU A 94 -4.54 34.30 6.73
#